data_AF-A0A962LEJ8-F1
#
_entry.id   AF-A0A962LEJ8-F1
#
_cell.length_a   1.000
_cell.length_b   1.000
_cell.length_c   1.000
_cell.angle_alpha   90.00
_cell.angle_beta   90.00
_cell.angle_gamma   90.00
#
_symmetry.space_group_name_H-M   'P 1'
#
loop_
_entity.id
_entity.type
_entity.pdbx_description
1 polymer ?
#
loop_
_entity_poly.entity_id
_entity_poly.type
_entity_poly.pdbx_seq_one_letter_code
_entity_poly.pdbx_strand_id
1 'polypeptide(L)'
;RPSIGAMLDGLLLPTLPAGSLLTVMALIGTTVVPYNLFLHASAVQEKWPPALSKPTALRESRLDTCVAIGLGGLITLAIMSTSAAAFFGGDQAFSAATMSQQLEPLLGPAARYFFAAGLFAAGLSSAVTAPLAAAYAVCGVLGWPRDLRGGRFRAVWVAVLVCGTVFSAIGIKPLAAILFAQAANGFLLPFCAVFLLLIMNRRDMLGAYTNKTLANTLGVAVVLVTVALGIIKIQQVLGAIRGG
;
A
#
# COMPACT_ATOMS: atom_id res chain seq x y z
N ARG A 1 -13.13 -24.99 1.27
CA ARG A 1 -13.20 -24.18 2.53
C ARG A 1 -11.80 -24.17 3.13
N PRO A 2 -11.23 -23.02 3.49
CA PRO A 2 -9.90 -22.97 4.09
C PRO A 2 -9.89 -23.63 5.48
N SER A 3 -8.82 -24.36 5.81
CA SER A 3 -8.65 -25.00 7.11
C SER A 3 -8.14 -23.99 8.14
N ILE A 4 -8.99 -23.67 9.13
CA ILE A 4 -8.65 -22.72 10.19
C ILE A 4 -7.42 -23.17 10.98
N GLY A 5 -7.27 -24.48 11.22
CA GLY A 5 -6.10 -25.04 11.90
C GLY A 5 -4.79 -24.73 11.16
N ALA A 6 -4.73 -24.99 9.85
CA ALA A 6 -3.52 -24.68 9.07
C ALA A 6 -3.25 -23.17 8.96
N MET A 7 -4.29 -22.33 8.95
CA MET A 7 -4.12 -20.88 9.01
C MET A 7 -3.51 -20.43 10.33
N LEU A 8 -3.97 -20.98 11.46
CA LEU A 8 -3.44 -20.69 12.78
C LEU A 8 -2.00 -21.21 12.93
N ASP A 9 -1.70 -22.40 12.42
CA ASP A 9 -0.35 -22.96 12.43
C ASP A 9 0.61 -22.08 11.62
N GLY A 10 0.20 -21.62 10.43
CA GLY A 10 0.99 -20.70 9.61
C GLY A 10 1.18 -19.31 10.21
N LEU A 11 0.23 -18.84 11.02
CA LEU A 11 0.31 -17.57 11.76
C LEU A 11 1.27 -17.67 12.96
N LEU A 12 1.25 -18.81 13.67
CA LEU A 12 2.04 -19.02 14.89
C LEU A 12 3.46 -19.52 14.60
N LEU A 13 3.66 -20.26 13.51
CA LEU A 13 4.92 -20.85 13.09
C LEU A 13 5.21 -20.51 11.61
N PRO A 14 5.63 -19.27 11.31
CA PRO A 14 5.92 -18.87 9.95
C PRO A 14 7.12 -19.66 9.41
N THR A 15 6.88 -20.47 8.39
CA THR A 15 7.92 -21.16 7.64
C THR A 15 8.08 -20.50 6.27
N LEU A 16 9.32 -20.38 5.80
CA LEU A 16 9.64 -19.85 4.48
C LEU A 16 10.15 -20.99 3.60
N PRO A 17 9.30 -21.57 2.72
CA PRO A 17 9.74 -22.55 1.74
C PRO A 17 10.85 -21.98 0.86
N ALA A 18 11.78 -22.83 0.41
CA ALA A 18 12.84 -22.43 -0.50
C ALA A 18 12.25 -21.78 -1.77
N GLY A 19 12.74 -20.60 -2.12
CA GLY A 19 12.25 -19.82 -3.28
C GLY A 19 11.04 -18.92 -3.00
N SER A 20 10.40 -18.98 -1.81
CA SER A 20 9.23 -18.16 -1.49
C SER A 20 9.57 -16.72 -1.05
N LEU A 21 10.84 -16.48 -0.67
CA LEU A 21 11.29 -15.20 -0.13
C LEU A 21 10.98 -14.01 -1.06
N LEU A 22 11.17 -14.19 -2.38
CA LEU A 22 10.87 -13.14 -3.35
C LEU A 22 9.37 -12.81 -3.38
N THR A 23 8.50 -13.82 -3.31
CA THR A 23 7.04 -13.65 -3.29
C THR A 23 6.57 -12.99 -2.01
N VAL A 24 7.11 -13.40 -0.85
CA VAL A 24 6.82 -12.80 0.46
C VAL A 24 7.22 -11.33 0.45
N MET A 25 8.44 -11.04 0.00
CA MET A 25 8.92 -9.67 -0.12
C MET A 25 8.09 -8.87 -1.13
N ALA A 26 7.74 -9.43 -2.29
CA ALA A 26 6.85 -8.77 -3.25
C ALA A 26 5.48 -8.42 -2.61
N LEU A 27 4.89 -9.32 -1.83
CA LEU A 27 3.63 -9.12 -1.14
C LEU A 27 3.72 -8.04 -0.04
N ILE A 28 4.83 -7.97 0.70
CA ILE A 28 5.07 -6.86 1.64
C ILE A 28 5.23 -5.56 0.86
N GLY A 29 5.99 -5.57 -0.24
CA GLY A 29 6.31 -4.39 -1.05
C GLY A 29 5.14 -3.76 -1.79
N THR A 30 4.01 -4.46 -1.96
CA THR A 30 2.76 -3.88 -2.50
C THR A 30 1.96 -3.12 -1.45
N THR A 31 2.17 -3.40 -0.16
CA THR A 31 1.46 -2.72 0.93
C THR A 31 2.14 -1.44 1.39
N VAL A 32 3.46 -1.36 1.25
CA VAL A 32 4.25 -0.19 1.64
C VAL A 32 4.59 0.62 0.40
N VAL A 33 4.02 1.81 0.29
CA VAL A 33 4.30 2.75 -0.80
C VAL A 33 4.60 4.14 -0.22
N PRO A 34 5.68 4.83 -0.66
CA PRO A 34 6.11 6.08 -0.04
C PRO A 34 5.03 7.16 0.01
N TYR A 35 4.19 7.26 -1.02
CA TYR A 35 3.13 8.28 -1.07
C TYR A 35 2.11 8.12 0.07
N ASN A 36 1.84 6.88 0.53
CA ASN A 36 0.90 6.63 1.64
C ASN A 36 1.37 7.29 2.94
N LEU A 37 2.69 7.41 3.15
CA LEU A 37 3.25 8.08 4.32
C LEU A 37 2.90 9.58 4.32
N PHE A 38 3.02 10.23 3.15
CA PHE A 38 2.70 11.64 3.00
C PHE A 38 1.19 11.91 3.00
N LEU A 39 0.41 11.04 2.36
CA LEU A 39 -1.05 11.13 2.38
C LEU A 39 -1.58 10.97 3.80
N HIS A 40 -1.10 9.97 4.55
CA HIS A 40 -1.48 9.76 5.94
C HIS A 40 -1.09 10.95 6.81
N ALA A 41 0.14 11.46 6.70
CA ALA A 41 0.59 12.64 7.44
C ALA A 41 -0.24 13.89 7.14
N SER A 42 -0.73 14.04 5.90
CA SER A 42 -1.60 15.16 5.52
C SER A 42 -3.03 14.98 6.03
N ALA A 43 -3.58 13.77 5.89
CA ALA A 43 -4.93 13.43 6.38
C ALA A 43 -5.02 13.56 7.91
N VAL A 44 -3.96 13.20 8.65
CA VAL A 44 -3.90 13.37 10.11
C VAL A 44 -3.96 14.85 10.49
N GLN A 45 -3.26 15.74 9.77
CA GLN A 45 -3.28 17.18 10.03
C GLN A 45 -4.67 17.79 9.79
N GLU A 46 -5.42 17.26 8.83
CA GLU A 46 -6.76 17.72 8.49
C GLU A 46 -7.81 17.19 9.47
N LYS A 47 -7.72 15.91 9.85
CA LYS A 47 -8.69 15.24 10.74
C LYS A 47 -8.51 15.59 12.22
N TRP A 48 -7.28 15.81 12.67
CA TRP A 48 -6.97 16.20 14.05
C TRP A 48 -6.27 17.55 14.11
N PRO A 49 -7.04 18.66 14.17
CA PRO A 49 -6.47 19.99 14.11
C PRO A 49 -5.64 20.34 15.36
N PRO A 50 -4.75 21.34 15.29
CA PRO A 50 -3.88 21.74 16.41
C PRO A 50 -4.61 22.14 17.70
N ALA A 51 -5.91 22.48 17.61
CA ALA A 51 -6.75 22.83 18.75
C ALA A 51 -7.07 21.62 19.66
N LEU A 52 -6.96 20.39 19.14
CA LEU A 52 -7.16 19.18 19.93
C LEU A 52 -5.90 18.89 20.77
N SER A 53 -6.08 18.37 21.99
CA SER A 53 -4.95 17.99 22.82
C SER A 53 -4.13 16.88 22.13
N LYS A 54 -2.81 17.04 22.08
CA LYS A 54 -1.89 16.07 21.45
C LYS A 54 -2.08 14.63 21.96
N PRO A 55 -2.27 14.38 23.28
CA PRO A 55 -2.51 13.01 23.77
C PRO A 55 -3.77 12.36 23.18
N THR A 56 -4.87 13.12 23.09
CA THR A 56 -6.13 12.63 22.53
C THR A 56 -6.00 12.40 21.03
N ALA A 57 -5.44 13.36 20.29
CA ALA A 57 -5.18 13.24 18.85
C ALA A 57 -4.34 11.99 18.52
N LEU A 58 -3.27 11.74 19.29
CA LEU A 58 -2.42 10.57 19.09
C LEU A 58 -3.15 9.25 19.42
N ARG A 59 -3.98 9.23 20.47
CA ARG A 59 -4.74 8.03 20.83
C ARG A 59 -5.76 7.69 19.74
N GLU A 60 -6.53 8.66 19.27
CA GLU A 60 -7.52 8.47 18.21
C GLU A 60 -6.86 8.10 16.89
N SER A 61 -5.79 8.80 16.49
CA SER A 61 -5.05 8.49 15.26
C SER A 61 -4.46 7.07 15.26
N ARG A 62 -3.94 6.61 16.42
CA ARG A 62 -3.45 5.24 16.57
C ARG A 62 -4.58 4.21 16.47
N LEU A 63 -5.73 4.48 17.08
CA LEU A 63 -6.89 3.58 16.99
C LEU A 63 -7.39 3.48 15.54
N ASP A 64 -7.56 4.62 14.88
CA ASP A 64 -7.99 4.71 13.48
C ASP A 64 -7.04 3.94 12.56
N THR A 65 -5.73 4.14 12.74
CA THR A 65 -4.69 3.44 11.97
C THR A 65 -4.68 1.93 12.28
N CYS A 66 -4.84 1.54 13.54
CA CYS A 66 -4.87 0.13 13.94
C CYS A 66 -6.08 -0.60 13.36
N VAL A 67 -7.26 0.02 13.40
CA VAL A 67 -8.49 -0.53 12.79
C VAL A 67 -8.34 -0.61 11.27
N ALA A 68 -7.86 0.46 10.61
CA ALA A 68 -7.73 0.48 9.16
C ALA A 68 -6.73 -0.57 8.65
N ILE A 69 -5.53 -0.62 9.24
CA ILE A 69 -4.50 -1.61 8.86
C ILE A 69 -4.94 -3.02 9.25
N GLY A 70 -5.55 -3.20 10.42
CA GLY A 70 -6.05 -4.50 10.88
C GLY A 70 -7.14 -5.08 9.98
N LEU A 71 -8.11 -4.25 9.59
CA LEU A 71 -9.15 -4.65 8.63
C LEU A 71 -8.56 -4.97 7.26
N GLY A 72 -7.61 -4.14 6.77
CA GLY A 72 -6.89 -4.41 5.53
C GLY A 72 -6.16 -5.75 5.55
N GLY A 73 -5.43 -6.03 6.64
CA GLY A 73 -4.74 -7.30 6.85
C GLY A 73 -5.70 -8.49 6.90
N LEU A 74 -6.85 -8.35 7.56
CA LEU A 74 -7.89 -9.38 7.60
C LEU A 74 -8.43 -9.69 6.20
N ILE A 75 -8.68 -8.66 5.38
CA ILE A 75 -9.11 -8.83 3.99
C ILE A 75 -8.03 -9.56 3.18
N THR A 76 -6.76 -9.16 3.32
CA THR A 76 -5.64 -9.84 2.65
C THR A 76 -5.54 -11.30 3.06
N LEU A 77 -5.66 -11.61 4.35
CA LEU A 77 -5.65 -12.99 4.86
C LEU A 77 -6.83 -13.80 4.32
N ALA A 78 -8.03 -13.21 4.25
CA ALA A 78 -9.19 -13.86 3.67
C ALA A 78 -8.94 -14.21 2.20
N ILE A 79 -8.49 -13.25 1.39
CA ILE A 79 -8.20 -13.45 -0.04
C ILE A 79 -7.13 -14.52 -0.25
N MET A 80 -6.01 -14.45 0.49
CA MET A 80 -4.93 -15.45 0.36
C MET A 80 -5.41 -16.84 0.74
N SER A 81 -6.19 -16.95 1.82
CA SER A 81 -6.71 -18.23 2.31
C SER A 81 -7.73 -18.84 1.35
N THR A 82 -8.66 -18.04 0.81
CA THR A 82 -9.62 -18.52 -0.19
C THR A 82 -8.94 -18.86 -1.51
N SER A 83 -7.93 -18.09 -1.92
CA SER A 83 -7.13 -18.39 -3.11
C SER A 83 -6.34 -19.68 -2.96
N ALA A 84 -5.72 -19.91 -1.80
CA ALA A 84 -5.04 -21.18 -1.52
C ALA A 84 -6.03 -22.35 -1.55
N ALA A 85 -7.20 -22.21 -0.92
CA ALA A 85 -8.21 -23.27 -0.92
C ALA A 85 -8.81 -23.56 -2.31
N ALA A 86 -8.85 -22.57 -3.19
CA ALA A 86 -9.46 -22.69 -4.52
C ALA A 86 -8.47 -23.10 -5.62
N PHE A 87 -7.20 -22.70 -5.51
CA PHE A 87 -6.24 -22.80 -6.63
C PHE A 87 -4.91 -23.48 -6.27
N PHE A 88 -4.63 -23.78 -5.00
CA PHE A 88 -3.33 -24.36 -4.63
C PHE A 88 -3.13 -25.73 -5.28
N GLY A 89 -2.03 -25.89 -6.02
CA GLY A 89 -1.70 -27.11 -6.76
C GLY A 89 -2.38 -27.23 -8.14
N GLY A 90 -3.11 -26.21 -8.60
CA GLY A 90 -3.70 -26.16 -9.94
C GLY A 90 -2.97 -25.21 -10.90
N ASP A 91 -3.03 -25.49 -12.20
CA ASP A 91 -2.37 -24.69 -13.26
C ASP A 91 -3.24 -23.56 -13.82
N GLN A 92 -4.16 -23.01 -13.02
CA GLN A 92 -5.05 -21.95 -13.51
C GLN A 92 -4.31 -20.62 -13.67
N ALA A 93 -4.41 -20.03 -14.86
CA ALA A 93 -3.92 -18.70 -15.13
C ALA A 93 -4.70 -17.62 -14.34
N PHE A 94 -3.99 -16.56 -13.94
CA PHE A 94 -4.60 -15.43 -13.25
C PHE A 94 -5.55 -14.66 -14.17
N SER A 95 -6.83 -14.56 -13.77
CA SER A 95 -7.82 -13.70 -14.43
C SER A 95 -8.91 -13.28 -13.43
N ALA A 96 -9.62 -12.19 -13.70
CA ALA A 96 -10.74 -11.77 -12.85
C ALA A 96 -11.84 -12.85 -12.77
N ALA A 97 -12.06 -13.60 -13.86
CA ALA A 97 -13.02 -14.69 -13.92
C ALA A 97 -12.60 -15.85 -13.00
N THR A 98 -11.33 -16.29 -13.10
CA THR A 98 -10.80 -17.35 -12.22
C THR A 98 -10.81 -16.90 -10.77
N MET A 99 -10.39 -15.66 -10.48
CA MET A 99 -10.45 -15.12 -9.10
C MET A 99 -11.86 -15.07 -8.53
N SER A 100 -12.92 -14.93 -9.33
CA SER A 100 -14.29 -14.96 -8.81
C SER A 100 -14.72 -16.34 -8.29
N GLN A 101 -14.11 -17.42 -8.78
CA GLN A 101 -14.41 -18.81 -8.36
C GLN A 101 -14.14 -19.04 -6.88
N GLN A 102 -13.21 -18.29 -6.28
CA GLN A 102 -12.91 -18.43 -4.84
C GLN A 102 -14.10 -18.03 -3.95
N LEU A 103 -15.06 -17.26 -4.48
CA LEU A 103 -16.29 -16.85 -3.79
C LEU A 103 -17.49 -17.74 -4.10
N GLU A 104 -17.39 -18.61 -5.12
CA GLU A 104 -18.47 -19.50 -5.56
C GLU A 104 -18.98 -20.45 -4.46
N PRO A 105 -18.15 -20.99 -3.55
CA PRO A 105 -18.63 -21.81 -2.43
C PRO A 105 -19.56 -21.07 -1.45
N LEU A 106 -19.57 -19.74 -1.44
CA LEU A 106 -20.39 -18.91 -0.56
C LEU A 106 -21.55 -18.24 -1.29
N LEU A 107 -21.32 -17.79 -2.52
CA LEU A 107 -22.26 -16.97 -3.29
C LEU A 107 -22.84 -17.69 -4.51
N GLY A 108 -22.38 -18.90 -4.81
CA GLY A 108 -22.76 -19.65 -6.01
C GLY A 108 -22.51 -18.84 -7.29
N PRO A 109 -23.41 -18.93 -8.29
CA PRO A 109 -23.28 -18.20 -9.56
C PRO A 109 -23.22 -16.66 -9.42
N ALA A 110 -23.67 -16.11 -8.28
CA ALA A 110 -23.60 -14.67 -8.01
C ALA A 110 -22.16 -14.18 -7.71
N ALA A 111 -21.22 -15.08 -7.43
CA ALA A 111 -19.83 -14.78 -7.15
C ALA A 111 -19.18 -13.86 -8.19
N ARG A 112 -19.47 -14.07 -9.49
CA ARG A 112 -18.96 -13.23 -10.58
C ARG A 112 -19.38 -11.76 -10.46
N TYR A 113 -20.62 -11.52 -10.05
CA TYR A 113 -21.17 -10.16 -9.95
C TYR A 113 -20.63 -9.46 -8.71
N PHE A 114 -20.57 -10.15 -7.57
CA PHE A 114 -19.97 -9.61 -6.35
C PHE A 114 -18.49 -9.33 -6.52
N PHE A 115 -17.74 -10.24 -7.16
CA PHE A 115 -16.33 -10.02 -7.46
C PHE A 115 -16.13 -8.83 -8.41
N ALA A 116 -16.91 -8.75 -9.49
CA ALA A 116 -16.82 -7.63 -10.43
C ALA A 116 -17.17 -6.29 -9.77
N ALA A 117 -18.22 -6.23 -8.95
CA ALA A 117 -18.60 -5.03 -8.21
C ALA A 117 -17.52 -4.62 -7.20
N GLY A 118 -16.95 -5.58 -6.46
CA GLY A 118 -15.85 -5.32 -5.52
C GLY A 118 -14.58 -4.84 -6.23
N LEU A 119 -14.20 -5.49 -7.34
CA LEU A 119 -13.05 -5.10 -8.14
C LEU A 119 -13.24 -3.70 -8.75
N PHE A 120 -14.45 -3.38 -9.21
CA PHE A 120 -14.79 -2.05 -9.70
C PHE A 120 -14.72 -1.00 -8.59
N ALA A 121 -15.29 -1.26 -7.42
CA ALA A 121 -15.23 -0.36 -6.27
C ALA A 121 -13.79 -0.10 -5.80
N ALA A 122 -12.96 -1.15 -5.74
CA ALA A 122 -11.54 -1.03 -5.40
C ALA A 122 -10.78 -0.19 -6.45
N GLY A 123 -11.02 -0.43 -7.74
CA GLY A 123 -10.45 0.34 -8.83
C GLY A 123 -10.83 1.82 -8.78
N LEU A 124 -12.12 2.11 -8.56
CA LEU A 124 -12.63 3.47 -8.44
C LEU A 124 -12.02 4.20 -7.23
N SER A 125 -11.95 3.53 -6.08
CA SER A 125 -11.31 4.09 -4.87
C SER A 125 -9.84 4.44 -5.13
N SER A 126 -9.08 3.57 -5.80
CA SER A 126 -7.68 3.84 -6.16
C SER A 126 -7.55 4.97 -7.20
N ALA A 127 -8.45 5.03 -8.18
CA ALA A 127 -8.44 6.06 -9.21
C ALA A 127 -8.69 7.47 -8.66
N VAL A 128 -9.39 7.58 -7.53
CA VAL A 128 -9.64 8.86 -6.84
C VAL A 128 -8.47 9.20 -5.90
N THR A 129 -8.02 8.23 -5.10
CA THR A 129 -7.04 8.46 -4.02
C THR A 129 -5.61 8.65 -4.52
N ALA A 130 -5.19 7.97 -5.59
CA ALA A 130 -3.83 8.12 -6.11
C ALA A 130 -3.57 9.54 -6.70
N PRO A 131 -4.46 10.10 -7.53
CA PRO A 131 -4.32 11.48 -7.99
C PRO A 131 -4.39 12.50 -6.85
N LEU A 132 -5.19 12.22 -5.80
CA LEU A 132 -5.25 13.06 -4.61
C LEU A 132 -3.91 13.10 -3.86
N ALA A 133 -3.28 11.94 -3.66
CA ALA A 133 -1.95 11.86 -3.05
C ALA A 133 -0.88 12.58 -3.87
N ALA A 134 -0.93 12.45 -5.19
CA ALA A 134 -0.05 13.19 -6.09
C ALA A 134 -0.21 14.70 -5.92
N ALA A 135 -1.45 15.19 -5.81
CA ALA A 135 -1.71 16.61 -5.56
C ALA A 135 -1.13 17.09 -4.22
N TYR A 136 -1.30 16.32 -3.13
CA TYR A 136 -0.66 16.65 -1.84
C TYR A 136 0.86 16.71 -1.93
N ALA A 137 1.48 15.75 -2.62
CA ALA A 137 2.93 15.71 -2.80
C ALA A 137 3.45 16.90 -3.61
N VAL A 138 2.84 17.19 -4.77
CA VAL A 138 3.23 18.29 -5.64
C VAL A 138 3.04 19.65 -4.95
N CYS A 139 1.89 19.88 -4.33
CA CYS A 139 1.66 21.11 -3.56
C CYS A 139 2.63 21.23 -2.39
N GLY A 140 2.97 20.13 -1.72
CA GLY A 140 3.96 20.10 -0.65
C GLY A 140 5.37 20.51 -1.10
N VAL A 141 5.84 20.00 -2.24
CA VAL A 141 7.15 20.33 -2.81
C VAL A 141 7.22 21.77 -3.33
N LEU A 142 6.13 22.25 -3.95
CA LEU A 142 6.04 23.61 -4.48
C LEU A 142 5.72 24.68 -3.43
N GLY A 143 5.54 24.28 -2.16
CA GLY A 143 5.16 25.20 -1.07
C GLY A 143 3.76 25.81 -1.24
N TRP A 144 2.88 25.18 -2.02
CA TRP A 144 1.51 25.65 -2.24
C TRP A 144 0.57 25.21 -1.11
N PRO A 145 -0.54 25.95 -0.88
CA PRO A 145 -1.57 25.55 0.06
C PRO A 145 -2.11 24.16 -0.31
N ARG A 146 -2.18 23.27 0.68
CA ARG A 146 -2.71 21.90 0.54
C ARG A 146 -4.22 21.87 0.78
N ASP A 147 -4.93 22.79 0.15
CA ASP A 147 -6.38 22.92 0.29
C ASP A 147 -7.08 22.15 -0.84
N LEU A 148 -7.94 21.20 -0.48
CA LEU A 148 -8.79 20.43 -1.39
C LEU A 148 -9.69 21.31 -2.27
N ARG A 149 -9.99 22.52 -1.82
CA ARG A 149 -10.80 23.52 -2.56
C ARG A 149 -9.94 24.50 -3.35
N GLY A 150 -8.63 24.51 -3.14
CA GLY A 150 -7.70 25.37 -3.84
C GLY A 150 -7.63 25.03 -5.34
N GLY A 151 -7.72 26.05 -6.19
CA GLY A 151 -7.69 25.87 -7.65
C GLY A 151 -6.43 25.15 -8.14
N ARG A 152 -5.26 25.44 -7.55
CA ARG A 152 -3.99 24.78 -7.90
C ARG A 152 -3.96 23.29 -7.53
N PHE A 153 -4.47 22.95 -6.34
CA PHE A 153 -4.54 21.56 -5.88
C PHE A 153 -5.48 20.74 -6.78
N ARG A 154 -6.68 21.26 -7.06
CA ARG A 154 -7.63 20.61 -7.97
C ARG A 154 -7.12 20.50 -9.39
N ALA A 155 -6.37 21.49 -9.88
CA ALA A 155 -5.76 21.42 -11.20
C ALA A 155 -4.77 20.25 -11.31
N VAL A 156 -3.88 20.07 -10.32
CA VAL A 156 -2.97 18.91 -10.28
C VAL A 156 -3.76 17.60 -10.19
N TRP A 157 -4.76 17.56 -9.30
CA TRP A 157 -5.58 16.38 -9.09
C TRP A 157 -6.30 15.93 -10.37
N VAL A 158 -7.00 16.86 -11.04
CA VAL A 158 -7.72 16.60 -12.30
C VAL A 158 -6.74 16.28 -13.43
N ALA A 159 -5.59 16.97 -13.51
CA ALA A 159 -4.59 16.69 -14.54
C ALA A 159 -4.07 15.26 -14.46
N VAL A 160 -3.75 14.76 -13.26
CA VAL A 160 -3.30 13.38 -13.06
C VAL A 160 -4.43 12.39 -13.40
N LEU A 161 -5.68 12.68 -13.00
CA LEU A 161 -6.83 11.83 -13.30
C LEU A 161 -7.12 11.74 -14.81
N VAL A 162 -7.13 12.87 -15.51
CA VAL A 162 -7.35 12.93 -16.96
C VAL A 162 -6.21 12.22 -17.69
N CYS A 163 -4.97 12.48 -17.32
CA CYS A 163 -3.80 11.80 -17.88
C CYS A 163 -3.93 10.28 -17.73
N GLY A 164 -4.18 9.78 -16.52
CA GLY A 164 -4.37 8.35 -16.27
C GLY A 164 -5.54 7.74 -17.04
N THR A 165 -6.66 8.46 -17.15
CA THR A 165 -7.84 8.02 -17.90
C THR A 165 -7.56 7.93 -19.40
N VAL A 166 -6.89 8.93 -19.96
CA VAL A 166 -6.51 8.97 -21.38
C VAL A 166 -5.54 7.83 -21.71
N PHE A 167 -4.49 7.63 -20.91
CA PHE A 167 -3.57 6.50 -21.10
C PHE A 167 -4.28 5.16 -21.00
N SER A 168 -5.20 5.01 -20.05
CA SER A 168 -6.00 3.80 -19.91
C SER A 168 -6.94 3.57 -21.12
N ALA A 169 -7.52 4.64 -21.68
CA ALA A 169 -8.45 4.56 -22.81
C ALA A 169 -7.76 4.24 -24.14
N ILE A 170 -6.54 4.74 -24.36
CA ILE A 170 -5.76 4.44 -25.57
C ILE A 170 -5.22 2.99 -25.54
N GLY A 171 -5.25 2.32 -24.38
CA GLY A 171 -4.82 0.93 -24.24
C GLY A 171 -3.30 0.72 -24.31
N ILE A 172 -2.53 1.81 -24.44
CA ILE A 172 -1.08 1.77 -24.32
C ILE A 172 -0.76 1.46 -22.87
N LYS A 173 -0.06 0.35 -22.64
CA LYS A 173 0.56 0.04 -21.35
C LYS A 173 1.96 0.62 -21.39
N PRO A 174 2.23 1.82 -20.82
CA PRO A 174 3.56 2.42 -20.86
C PRO A 174 4.48 1.64 -19.93
N LEU A 175 4.98 0.49 -20.39
CA LEU A 175 5.79 -0.43 -19.61
C LEU A 175 7.00 0.31 -19.02
N ALA A 176 7.66 1.15 -19.80
CA ALA A 176 8.76 1.98 -19.34
C ALA A 176 8.35 2.91 -18.17
N ALA A 177 7.18 3.55 -18.23
CA ALA A 177 6.70 4.41 -17.15
C ALA A 177 6.33 3.61 -15.89
N ILE A 178 5.73 2.43 -16.06
CA ILE A 178 5.41 1.52 -14.94
C ILE A 178 6.69 1.02 -14.28
N LEU A 179 7.67 0.56 -15.06
CA LEU A 179 8.96 0.10 -14.56
C LEU A 179 9.72 1.24 -13.87
N PHE A 180 9.71 2.44 -14.44
CA PHE A 180 10.29 3.62 -13.82
C PHE A 180 9.62 3.94 -12.48
N ALA A 181 8.29 3.94 -12.42
CA ALA A 181 7.55 4.18 -11.19
C ALA A 181 7.85 3.11 -10.12
N GLN A 182 8.00 1.84 -10.51
CA GLN A 182 8.39 0.76 -9.60
C GLN A 182 9.82 0.91 -9.09
N ALA A 183 10.77 1.27 -9.96
CA ALA A 183 12.16 1.55 -9.56
C ALA A 183 12.24 2.74 -8.61
N ALA A 184 11.56 3.85 -8.95
CA ALA A 184 11.49 5.04 -8.12
C ALA A 184 10.87 4.72 -6.74
N ASN A 185 9.78 3.94 -6.72
CA ASN A 185 9.19 3.48 -5.46
C ASN A 185 10.16 2.60 -4.66
N GLY A 186 10.86 1.67 -5.29
CA GLY A 186 11.86 0.82 -4.64
C GLY A 186 12.99 1.63 -4.01
N PHE A 187 13.45 2.68 -4.70
CA PHE A 187 14.51 3.56 -4.22
C PHE A 187 14.05 4.52 -3.11
N LEU A 188 12.88 5.14 -3.25
CA LEU A 188 12.38 6.15 -2.32
C LEU A 188 11.99 5.57 -0.96
N LEU A 189 11.51 4.33 -0.94
CA LEU A 189 10.97 3.68 0.25
C LEU A 189 11.98 3.55 1.41
N PRO A 190 13.21 3.03 1.21
CA PRO A 190 14.22 3.02 2.27
C PRO A 190 14.63 4.44 2.70
N PHE A 191 14.73 5.38 1.77
CA PHE A 191 15.07 6.77 2.09
C PHE A 191 14.01 7.40 3.00
N CYS A 192 12.72 7.26 2.66
CA CYS A 192 11.61 7.74 3.48
C CYS A 192 11.58 7.06 4.86
N ALA A 193 11.81 5.75 4.92
CA ALA A 193 11.82 5.01 6.19
C ALA A 193 12.94 5.47 7.13
N VAL A 194 14.17 5.62 6.61
CA VAL A 194 15.31 6.15 7.38
C VAL A 194 15.03 7.58 7.83
N PHE A 195 14.55 8.44 6.91
CA PHE A 195 14.22 9.82 7.23
C PHE A 195 13.17 9.94 8.34
N LEU A 196 12.09 9.15 8.27
CA LEU A 196 11.08 9.12 9.32
C LEU A 196 11.67 8.64 10.65
N LEU A 197 12.49 7.58 10.65
CA LEU A 197 13.13 7.08 11.87
C LEU A 197 14.03 8.15 12.52
N LEU A 198 14.75 8.94 11.71
CA LEU A 198 15.57 10.05 12.20
C LEU A 198 14.70 11.16 12.81
N ILE A 199 13.62 11.58 12.13
CA ILE A 199 12.70 12.60 12.64
C ILE A 199 12.01 12.14 13.92
N MET A 200 11.59 10.88 13.99
CA MET A 200 10.90 10.34 15.17
C MET A 200 11.78 10.29 16.42
N ASN A 201 13.11 10.38 16.26
CA ASN A 201 14.07 10.45 17.35
C ASN A 201 14.54 11.88 17.68
N ARG A 202 14.12 12.89 16.91
CA ARG A 202 14.50 14.29 17.10
C ARG A 202 13.70 14.98 18.22
N ARG A 203 14.36 15.18 19.37
CA ARG A 203 13.76 15.83 20.55
C ARG A 203 13.44 17.31 20.31
N ASP A 204 14.20 17.97 19.45
CA ASP A 204 13.99 19.34 18.99
C ASP A 204 12.61 19.54 18.34
N MET A 205 12.12 18.54 17.60
CA MET A 205 10.82 18.63 16.92
C MET A 205 9.68 17.98 17.71
N LEU A 206 9.92 16.83 18.37
CA LEU A 206 8.85 16.02 18.96
C LEU A 206 8.76 16.11 20.49
N GLY A 207 9.78 16.66 21.16
CA GLY A 207 9.84 16.77 22.61
C GLY A 207 9.59 15.43 23.31
N ALA A 208 8.54 15.39 24.14
CA ALA A 208 8.14 14.22 24.91
C ALA A 208 7.57 13.05 24.07
N TYR A 209 7.26 13.27 22.78
CA TYR A 209 6.66 12.27 21.90
C TYR A 209 7.67 11.55 21.00
N THR A 210 8.96 11.63 21.33
CA THR A 210 10.02 10.88 20.64
C THR A 210 9.88 9.38 20.80
N ASN A 211 10.43 8.63 19.84
CA ASN A 211 10.43 7.18 19.89
C ASN A 211 11.17 6.67 21.13
N LYS A 212 10.54 5.71 21.80
CA LYS A 212 11.18 4.91 22.85
C LYS A 212 11.96 3.76 22.23
N THR A 213 12.70 3.02 23.06
CA THR A 213 13.52 1.87 22.64
C THR A 213 12.78 0.87 21.77
N LEU A 214 11.57 0.44 22.17
CA LEU A 214 10.74 -0.49 21.39
C LEU A 214 10.34 0.05 20.01
N ALA A 215 9.95 1.33 19.94
CA ALA A 215 9.58 1.95 18.67
C ALA A 215 10.80 2.10 17.75
N ASN A 216 11.97 2.36 18.31
CA ASN A 216 13.22 2.44 17.55
C ASN A 216 13.67 1.07 17.03
N THR A 217 13.58 0.01 17.83
CA THR A 217 13.93 -1.36 17.37
C THR A 217 13.00 -1.83 16.26
N LEU A 218 11.69 -1.60 16.39
CA LEU A 218 10.72 -1.90 15.33
C LEU A 218 10.96 -1.02 14.09
N GLY A 219 11.28 0.25 14.28
CA GLY A 219 11.62 1.18 13.20
C GLY A 219 12.85 0.74 12.40
N VAL A 220 13.90 0.26 13.08
CA VAL A 220 15.09 -0.31 12.42
C VAL A 220 14.72 -1.57 11.63
N ALA A 221 13.90 -2.46 12.19
CA ALA A 221 13.43 -3.64 11.48
C ALA A 221 12.65 -3.27 10.21
N VAL A 222 11.77 -2.26 10.28
CA VAL A 222 11.09 -1.71 9.11
C VAL A 222 12.10 -1.20 8.09
N VAL A 223 13.09 -0.39 8.50
CA VAL A 223 14.15 0.10 7.59
C VAL A 223 14.90 -1.05 6.89
N LEU A 224 15.22 -2.13 7.59
CA LEU A 224 15.87 -3.29 6.97
C LEU A 224 14.98 -3.94 5.91
N VAL A 225 13.70 -4.13 6.22
CA VAL A 225 12.71 -4.66 5.27
C VAL A 225 12.58 -3.73 4.06
N THR A 226 12.49 -2.42 4.26
CA THR A 226 12.34 -1.45 3.18
C THR A 226 13.56 -1.39 2.26
N VAL A 227 14.78 -1.53 2.80
CA VAL A 227 16.01 -1.66 2.01
C VAL A 227 15.99 -2.92 1.17
N ALA A 228 15.64 -4.07 1.76
CA ALA A 228 15.56 -5.33 1.03
C ALA A 228 14.48 -5.31 -0.07
N LEU A 229 13.33 -4.68 0.19
CA LEU A 229 12.30 -4.44 -0.81
C LEU A 229 12.76 -3.52 -1.94
N GLY A 230 13.51 -2.48 -1.61
CA GLY A 230 14.08 -1.56 -2.60
C GLY A 230 15.01 -2.27 -3.57
N ILE A 231 15.90 -3.11 -3.04
CA ILE A 231 16.81 -3.95 -3.83
C ILE A 231 16.01 -4.86 -4.76
N ILE A 232 14.98 -5.54 -4.25
CA ILE A 232 14.14 -6.45 -5.04
C ILE A 232 13.43 -5.71 -6.19
N LYS A 233 12.81 -4.55 -5.92
CA LYS A 233 12.12 -3.76 -6.96
C LYS A 233 13.08 -3.30 -8.05
N ILE A 234 14.30 -2.88 -7.69
CA ILE A 234 15.34 -2.51 -8.65
C ILE A 234 15.77 -3.73 -9.49
N GLN A 235 15.98 -4.88 -8.86
CA GLN A 235 16.32 -6.12 -9.56
C GLN A 235 15.23 -6.56 -10.53
N GLN A 236 13.96 -6.47 -10.15
CA GLN A 236 12.83 -6.78 -11.02
C GLN A 236 12.79 -5.86 -12.25
N VAL A 237 13.03 -4.56 -12.06
CA VAL A 237 13.09 -3.60 -13.16
C VAL A 237 14.27 -3.90 -14.09
N LEU A 238 15.46 -4.18 -13.55
CA LEU A 238 16.63 -4.57 -14.34
C LEU A 238 16.42 -5.87 -15.11
N GLY A 239 15.75 -6.86 -14.51
CA GLY A 239 15.37 -8.11 -15.18
C GLY A 239 14.39 -7.88 -16.33
N ALA A 240 13.36 -7.05 -16.11
CA ALA A 240 12.39 -6.69 -17.14
C ALA A 240 13.01 -5.94 -18.34
N ILE A 241 14.03 -5.11 -18.10
CA ILE A 241 14.77 -4.40 -19.16
C ILE A 241 15.70 -5.35 -19.94
N ARG A 242 16.26 -6.39 -19.30
CA ARG A 242 17.16 -7.35 -19.95
C ARG A 242 16.43 -8.48 -20.70
N GLY A 243 15.16 -8.74 -20.36
CA GLY A 243 14.36 -9.83 -20.92
C GLY A 243 13.30 -9.41 -21.94
N GLY A 244 13.21 -8.12 -22.29
CA GLY A 244 12.38 -7.59 -23.37
C GLY A 244 13.23 -7.08 -24.52
#